data_AF-A0A0P7ZE69-F1
#
_entry.id   AF-A0A0P7ZE69-F1
#
_cell.length_a   1.000
_cell.length_b   1.000
_cell.length_c   1.000
_cell.angle_alpha   90.00
_cell.angle_beta   90.00
_cell.angle_gamma   90.00
#
_symmetry.space_group_name_H-M   'P 1'
#
loop_
_entity.id
_entity.type
_entity.pdbx_description
1 polymer ?
#
loop_
_entity_poly.entity_id
_entity_poly.type
_entity_poly.pdbx_seq_one_letter_code
_entity_poly.pdbx_strand_id
1 'polypeptide(L)'
;MSIEAVLKMIEEEEVRFVDLRFTDTKGKEQHVTIPVSQIDEEFFEDGKMFDGSSISGWKGINESDMVLLPDTETAVIDPFSEATTLIVRCSILEPDSRQGYDRDPRSIAKRAEEYLVSTGIADTVLFGPEPEFFLFDDVRFHTDMSGSFYKIDSEEAKWNSGRDYAEGNLAHRPGVKGGYFPVPPVDSAHDIRSVMAETMEEMGLVVEAHHHEVATAGQNEVATRFNTLTNKADEIQIFKYVVHNVAHAFGKTATFMPKPIVGDNGSGMHCHMSLAKDGKNLFAGDKYGGLSETALYYIGGIIKHARALNAFTNPATNSYKRLVPGFEAPVMLAYSARNRSASIRIPLVSNPKGRRIEARFPDPVANPYLAFTALMMAGLDGIQNKIHPGDAMDKDLYDLPPEEAKEIPTVATSLEMALECLDKDREFLTRGGVMTDDMIDAYINLKRQEVETLNKTTHPVEFDMYYSC
;
A
#
# COMPACT_ATOMS: atom_id res chain seq x y z
N MET A 1 8.07 -19.65 12.99
CA MET A 1 7.96 -21.02 13.57
C MET A 1 9.35 -21.64 13.56
N SER A 2 9.61 -22.74 14.27
CA SER A 2 10.91 -23.45 14.12
C SER A 2 10.98 -24.12 12.73
N ILE A 3 12.19 -24.40 12.24
CA ILE A 3 12.39 -25.16 10.99
C ILE A 3 11.68 -26.51 11.08
N GLU A 4 11.85 -27.22 12.20
CA GLU A 4 11.14 -28.48 12.49
C GLU A 4 9.63 -28.36 12.35
N ALA A 5 9.03 -27.25 12.80
CA ALA A 5 7.59 -27.03 12.69
C ALA A 5 7.15 -26.81 11.24
N VAL A 6 7.97 -26.15 10.42
CA VAL A 6 7.69 -25.97 8.99
C VAL A 6 7.83 -27.30 8.23
N LEU A 7 8.87 -28.08 8.51
CA LEU A 7 9.03 -29.42 7.90
C LEU A 7 7.88 -30.35 8.29
N LYS A 8 7.44 -30.28 9.55
CA LYS A 8 6.27 -31.01 10.01
C LYS A 8 5.00 -30.57 9.28
N MET A 9 4.79 -29.27 9.08
CA MET A 9 3.67 -28.74 8.29
C MET A 9 3.72 -29.24 6.83
N ILE A 10 4.92 -29.30 6.23
CA ILE A 10 5.12 -29.84 4.88
C ILE A 10 4.65 -31.31 4.79
N GLU A 11 4.97 -32.12 5.80
CA GLU A 11 4.52 -33.52 5.87
C GLU A 11 3.02 -33.65 6.13
N GLU A 12 2.49 -32.92 7.12
CA GLU A 12 1.08 -33.02 7.57
C GLU A 12 0.10 -32.54 6.50
N GLU A 13 0.43 -31.49 5.77
CA GLU A 13 -0.39 -30.92 4.69
C GLU A 13 -0.09 -31.55 3.31
N GLU A 14 0.75 -32.59 3.25
CA GLU A 14 1.16 -33.27 2.01
C GLU A 14 1.69 -32.29 0.93
N VAL A 15 2.48 -31.30 1.35
CA VAL A 15 3.01 -30.24 0.48
C VAL A 15 3.89 -30.83 -0.61
N ARG A 16 3.62 -30.43 -1.86
CA ARG A 16 4.38 -30.87 -3.04
C ARG A 16 5.44 -29.86 -3.46
N PHE A 17 5.19 -28.58 -3.19
CA PHE A 17 6.05 -27.47 -3.58
C PHE A 17 6.16 -26.42 -2.47
N VAL A 18 7.33 -25.82 -2.34
CA VAL A 18 7.55 -24.64 -1.52
C VAL A 18 7.77 -23.44 -2.44
N ASP A 19 6.93 -22.43 -2.32
CA ASP A 19 6.95 -21.22 -3.12
C ASP A 19 7.65 -20.09 -2.37
N LEU A 20 8.88 -19.79 -2.76
CA LEU A 20 9.69 -18.74 -2.15
C LEU A 20 9.25 -17.39 -2.69
N ARG A 21 8.78 -16.50 -1.84
CA ARG A 21 8.28 -15.18 -2.24
C ARG A 21 9.12 -14.02 -1.73
N PHE A 22 9.25 -12.98 -2.52
CA PHE A 22 9.91 -11.73 -2.11
C PHE A 22 9.26 -10.54 -2.80
N THR A 23 9.47 -9.33 -2.29
CA THR A 23 8.85 -8.12 -2.87
C THR A 23 9.92 -7.24 -3.52
N ASP A 24 9.73 -6.90 -4.78
CA ASP A 24 10.63 -6.00 -5.48
C ASP A 24 10.45 -4.52 -5.06
N THR A 25 11.35 -3.64 -5.51
CA THR A 25 11.30 -2.21 -5.19
C THR A 25 9.98 -1.53 -5.62
N LYS A 26 9.28 -2.03 -6.64
CA LYS A 26 7.99 -1.48 -7.08
C LYS A 26 6.84 -1.91 -6.17
N GLY A 27 7.04 -2.91 -5.32
CA GLY A 27 6.01 -3.46 -4.43
C GLY A 27 5.32 -4.70 -4.97
N LYS A 28 5.79 -5.26 -6.09
CA LYS A 28 5.24 -6.50 -6.64
C LYS A 28 5.87 -7.69 -5.93
N GLU A 29 5.04 -8.59 -5.41
CA GLU A 29 5.48 -9.90 -4.93
C GLU A 29 5.90 -10.76 -6.14
N GLN A 30 7.12 -11.27 -6.07
CA GLN A 30 7.78 -12.17 -7.02
C GLN A 30 7.95 -13.53 -6.34
N HIS A 31 8.15 -14.59 -7.13
CA HIS A 31 8.27 -15.94 -6.56
C HIS A 31 9.16 -16.89 -7.35
N VAL A 32 9.68 -17.92 -6.67
CA VAL A 32 10.37 -19.08 -7.24
C VAL A 32 9.89 -20.34 -6.51
N THR A 33 9.35 -21.29 -7.27
CA THR A 33 8.78 -22.53 -6.71
C THR A 33 9.78 -23.68 -6.75
N ILE A 34 9.96 -24.36 -5.62
CA ILE A 34 10.92 -25.45 -5.41
C ILE A 34 10.16 -26.73 -5.06
N PRO A 35 10.44 -27.88 -5.68
CA PRO A 35 9.82 -29.15 -5.30
C PRO A 35 10.27 -29.56 -3.90
N VAL A 36 9.36 -30.13 -3.10
CA VAL A 36 9.62 -30.53 -1.71
C VAL A 36 10.81 -31.48 -1.55
N SER A 37 11.13 -32.26 -2.58
CA SER A 37 12.31 -33.15 -2.61
C SER A 37 13.66 -32.42 -2.55
N GLN A 38 13.66 -31.09 -2.57
CA GLN A 38 14.85 -30.24 -2.45
C GLN A 38 14.81 -29.40 -1.16
N ILE A 39 13.87 -29.68 -0.26
CA ILE A 39 13.65 -28.93 0.97
C ILE A 39 14.06 -29.82 2.15
N ASP A 40 15.07 -29.38 2.87
CA ASP A 40 15.57 -29.99 4.10
C ASP A 40 15.89 -28.88 5.13
N GLU A 41 16.47 -29.24 6.28
CA GLU A 41 16.84 -28.27 7.31
C GLU A 41 17.89 -27.27 6.79
N GLU A 42 18.90 -27.75 6.06
CA GLU A 42 19.98 -26.93 5.51
C GLU A 42 19.45 -25.86 4.54
N PHE A 43 18.40 -26.18 3.76
CA PHE A 43 17.75 -25.21 2.87
C PHE A 43 17.24 -23.95 3.59
N PHE A 44 16.71 -24.08 4.81
CA PHE A 44 16.23 -22.93 5.59
C PHE A 44 17.36 -22.13 6.24
N GLU A 45 18.55 -22.72 6.39
CA GLU A 45 19.74 -22.05 6.92
C GLU A 45 20.55 -21.35 5.82
N ASP A 46 20.76 -22.03 4.70
CA ASP A 46 21.59 -21.56 3.59
C ASP A 46 20.80 -20.70 2.60
N GLY A 47 19.52 -21.02 2.39
CA GLY A 47 18.67 -20.37 1.40
C GLY A 47 18.95 -20.81 -0.03
N LYS A 48 18.35 -20.09 -0.99
CA LYS A 48 18.41 -20.40 -2.42
C LYS A 48 19.08 -19.28 -3.21
N MET A 49 20.12 -19.61 -3.98
CA MET A 49 20.72 -18.69 -4.94
C MET A 49 19.75 -18.35 -6.08
N PHE A 50 19.70 -17.07 -6.48
CA PHE A 50 18.95 -16.61 -7.64
C PHE A 50 19.63 -15.39 -8.32
N ASP A 51 19.20 -15.11 -9.55
CA ASP A 51 19.66 -13.97 -10.35
C ASP A 51 18.83 -12.70 -10.03
N GLY A 52 19.44 -11.76 -9.33
CA GLY A 52 18.84 -10.47 -8.97
C GLY A 52 18.87 -9.42 -10.08
N SER A 53 19.58 -9.64 -11.19
CA SER A 53 19.73 -8.65 -12.27
C SER A 53 18.46 -8.43 -13.09
N SER A 54 17.54 -9.40 -13.04
CA SER A 54 16.22 -9.31 -13.67
C SER A 54 15.23 -8.47 -12.84
N ILE A 55 15.59 -8.06 -11.62
CA ILE A 55 14.74 -7.23 -10.77
C ILE A 55 15.09 -5.75 -10.99
N SER A 56 14.12 -5.00 -11.50
CA SER A 56 14.33 -3.58 -11.83
C SER A 56 14.75 -2.77 -10.60
N GLY A 57 15.88 -2.07 -10.69
CA GLY A 57 16.42 -1.25 -9.59
C GLY A 57 17.33 -2.01 -8.63
N TRP A 58 17.58 -3.31 -8.84
CA TRP A 58 18.52 -4.10 -8.04
C TRP A 58 19.90 -4.18 -8.73
N LYS A 59 20.57 -5.33 -8.66
CA LYS A 59 21.95 -5.51 -9.09
C LYS A 59 22.10 -5.42 -10.62
N GLY A 60 23.29 -4.99 -11.06
CA GLY A 60 23.67 -5.07 -12.47
C GLY A 60 24.01 -6.51 -12.87
N ILE A 61 24.04 -6.77 -14.19
CA ILE A 61 24.39 -8.08 -14.76
C ILE A 61 25.80 -8.56 -14.33
N ASN A 62 26.69 -7.63 -13.99
CA ASN A 62 28.07 -7.92 -13.61
C ASN A 62 28.22 -8.47 -12.17
N GLU A 63 27.21 -8.34 -11.31
CA GLU A 63 27.23 -8.83 -9.92
C GLU A 63 25.84 -9.39 -9.55
N SER A 64 25.26 -10.23 -10.40
CA SER A 64 23.82 -10.58 -10.35
C SER A 64 23.39 -11.48 -9.20
N ASP A 65 24.30 -12.28 -8.65
CA ASP A 65 23.96 -13.36 -7.72
C ASP A 65 23.53 -12.84 -6.35
N MET A 66 22.45 -13.43 -5.82
CA MET A 66 21.83 -13.10 -4.55
C MET A 66 21.26 -14.35 -3.86
N VAL A 67 20.96 -14.26 -2.56
CA VAL A 67 20.38 -15.36 -1.78
C VAL A 67 18.95 -15.01 -1.35
N LEU A 68 18.00 -15.90 -1.64
CA LEU A 68 16.68 -15.94 -1.03
C LEU A 68 16.78 -16.75 0.27
N LEU A 69 16.71 -16.09 1.43
CA LEU A 69 16.67 -16.78 2.72
C LEU A 69 15.22 -16.88 3.22
N PRO A 70 14.63 -18.10 3.28
CA PRO A 70 13.25 -18.28 3.73
C PRO A 70 13.04 -17.89 5.19
N ASP A 71 11.94 -17.19 5.47
CA ASP A 71 11.53 -16.78 6.81
C ASP A 71 10.40 -17.69 7.30
N THR A 72 10.73 -18.62 8.19
CA THR A 72 9.83 -19.67 8.69
C THR A 72 8.63 -19.14 9.48
N GLU A 73 8.62 -17.87 9.90
CA GLU A 73 7.45 -17.25 10.53
C GLU A 73 6.36 -16.89 9.52
N THR A 74 6.69 -16.84 8.24
CA THR A 74 5.78 -16.42 7.16
C THR A 74 5.14 -17.59 6.40
N ALA A 75 5.43 -18.82 6.81
CA ALA A 75 4.98 -20.03 6.13
C ALA A 75 3.44 -20.15 6.19
N VAL A 76 2.79 -20.28 5.04
CA VAL A 76 1.34 -20.36 4.89
C VAL A 76 0.96 -21.20 3.67
N ILE A 77 -0.10 -22.00 3.76
CA ILE A 77 -0.58 -22.80 2.63
C ILE A 77 -1.27 -21.89 1.60
N ASP A 78 -0.99 -22.12 0.32
CA ASP A 78 -1.64 -21.41 -0.78
C ASP A 78 -3.03 -22.02 -1.08
N PRO A 79 -4.14 -21.27 -0.91
CA PRO A 79 -5.48 -21.80 -1.14
C PRO A 79 -5.85 -21.89 -2.63
N PHE A 80 -5.02 -21.35 -3.54
CA PHE A 80 -5.35 -21.27 -4.98
C PHE A 80 -4.63 -22.31 -5.85
N SER A 81 -3.49 -22.83 -5.42
CA SER A 81 -2.70 -23.78 -6.20
C SER A 81 -3.37 -25.16 -6.25
N GLU A 82 -3.43 -25.77 -7.44
CA GLU A 82 -3.98 -27.14 -7.61
C GLU A 82 -3.13 -28.18 -6.87
N ALA A 83 -1.79 -28.04 -6.93
CA ALA A 83 -0.90 -28.84 -6.11
C ALA A 83 -0.68 -28.13 -4.77
N THR A 84 -0.80 -28.87 -3.66
CA THR A 84 -0.58 -28.30 -2.32
C THR A 84 0.79 -27.64 -2.25
N THR A 85 0.78 -26.33 -2.01
CA THR A 85 1.95 -25.47 -2.10
C THR A 85 2.05 -24.65 -0.82
N LEU A 86 3.23 -24.67 -0.21
CA LEU A 86 3.55 -23.84 0.95
C LEU A 86 4.23 -22.57 0.47
N ILE A 87 3.64 -21.41 0.74
CA ILE A 87 4.28 -20.11 0.51
C ILE A 87 5.19 -19.80 1.69
N VAL A 88 6.43 -19.38 1.41
CA VAL A 88 7.37 -18.87 2.41
C VAL A 88 8.01 -17.59 1.88
N ARG A 89 7.88 -16.48 2.61
CA ARG A 89 8.53 -15.21 2.23
C ARG A 89 10.02 -15.26 2.58
N CYS A 90 10.82 -14.57 1.79
CA CYS A 90 12.26 -14.54 1.92
C CYS A 90 12.76 -13.15 2.25
N SER A 91 13.85 -13.09 3.03
CA SER A 91 14.75 -11.94 3.03
C SER A 91 15.75 -12.12 1.88
N ILE A 92 16.18 -11.02 1.27
CA ILE A 92 17.24 -11.08 0.25
C ILE A 92 18.57 -10.76 0.90
N LEU A 93 19.59 -11.61 0.68
CA LEU A 93 20.92 -11.40 1.22
C LEU A 93 21.98 -11.25 0.12
N GLU A 94 23.02 -10.50 0.46
CA GLU A 94 24.27 -10.47 -0.28
C GLU A 94 24.99 -11.83 -0.13
N PRO A 95 25.47 -12.44 -1.23
CA PRO A 95 26.03 -13.79 -1.19
C PRO A 95 27.32 -13.88 -0.38
N ASP A 96 28.17 -12.85 -0.46
CA ASP A 96 29.48 -12.86 0.21
C ASP A 96 29.38 -12.54 1.71
N SER A 97 28.59 -11.52 2.07
CA SER A 97 28.50 -11.03 3.45
C SER A 97 27.36 -11.67 4.25
N ARG A 98 26.39 -12.29 3.57
CA ARG A 98 25.11 -12.78 4.14
C ARG A 98 24.30 -11.68 4.83
N GLN A 99 24.62 -10.41 4.58
CA GLN A 99 23.86 -9.27 5.12
C GLN A 99 22.61 -9.02 4.28
N GLY A 100 21.55 -8.53 4.91
CA GLY A 100 20.31 -8.15 4.23
C GLY A 100 20.58 -7.08 3.18
N TYR A 101 20.10 -7.34 1.96
CA TYR A 101 20.33 -6.48 0.81
C TYR A 101 19.76 -5.07 1.03
N ASP A 102 20.53 -4.05 0.69
CA ASP A 102 20.16 -2.67 0.98
C ASP A 102 18.94 -2.16 0.22
N ARG A 103 18.61 -2.79 -0.92
CA ARG A 103 17.45 -2.43 -1.74
C ARG A 103 16.28 -3.41 -1.62
N ASP A 104 16.38 -4.41 -0.75
CA ASP A 104 15.25 -5.28 -0.40
C ASP A 104 14.28 -4.52 0.54
N PRO A 105 13.04 -4.24 0.09
CA PRO A 105 12.04 -3.54 0.89
C PRO A 105 11.78 -4.20 2.25
N ARG A 106 11.79 -5.54 2.31
CA ARG A 106 11.49 -6.27 3.55
C ARG A 106 12.64 -6.15 4.55
N SER A 107 13.88 -6.23 4.08
CA SER A 107 15.07 -5.96 4.91
C SER A 107 15.09 -4.52 5.44
N ILE A 108 14.68 -3.54 4.62
CA ILE A 108 14.54 -2.13 5.05
C ILE A 108 13.51 -1.98 6.16
N ALA A 109 12.34 -2.62 6.04
CA ALA A 109 11.31 -2.62 7.06
C ALA A 109 11.80 -3.20 8.40
N LYS A 110 12.52 -4.33 8.37
CA LYS A 110 13.13 -4.93 9.56
C LYS A 110 14.16 -3.99 10.22
N ARG A 111 15.06 -3.40 9.43
CA ARG A 111 16.03 -2.39 9.94
C ARG A 111 15.33 -1.18 10.55
N ALA A 112 14.19 -0.77 10.01
CA ALA A 112 13.41 0.34 10.55
C ALA A 112 12.84 0.02 11.95
N GLU A 113 12.30 -1.18 12.14
CA GLU A 113 11.82 -1.65 13.46
C GLU A 113 12.97 -1.77 14.46
N GLU A 114 14.13 -2.28 14.04
CA GLU A 114 15.34 -2.30 14.87
C GLU A 114 15.80 -0.89 15.24
N TYR A 115 15.76 0.05 14.29
CA TYR A 115 16.09 1.45 14.54
C TYR A 115 15.14 2.07 15.56
N LEU A 116 13.81 1.83 15.43
CA LEU A 116 12.80 2.28 16.39
C LEU A 116 13.18 1.89 17.82
N VAL A 117 13.48 0.60 18.03
CA VAL A 117 13.91 0.06 19.33
C VAL A 117 15.20 0.74 19.79
N SER A 118 16.19 0.90 18.89
CA SER A 118 17.48 1.52 19.21
C SER A 118 17.37 2.97 19.67
N THR A 119 16.34 3.71 19.21
CA THR A 119 16.10 5.09 19.63
C THR A 119 15.63 5.20 21.09
N GLY A 120 15.11 4.11 21.67
CA GLY A 120 14.49 4.11 22.99
C GLY A 120 13.14 4.85 23.06
N ILE A 121 12.61 5.35 21.94
CA ILE A 121 11.32 6.06 21.87
C ILE A 121 10.15 5.08 22.11
N ALA A 122 10.17 3.94 21.41
CA ALA A 122 9.14 2.92 21.43
C ALA A 122 9.78 1.53 21.19
N ASP A 123 9.07 0.46 21.54
CA ASP A 123 9.46 -0.91 21.19
C ASP A 123 8.63 -1.49 20.05
N THR A 124 7.48 -0.87 19.77
CA THR A 124 6.52 -1.36 18.78
C THR A 124 5.93 -0.18 18.01
N VAL A 125 5.83 -0.33 16.69
CA VAL A 125 4.95 0.47 15.84
C VAL A 125 3.85 -0.43 15.31
N LEU A 126 2.62 0.07 15.27
CA LEU A 126 1.48 -0.66 14.72
C LEU A 126 0.95 0.09 13.49
N PHE A 127 0.75 -0.65 12.41
CA PHE A 127 0.16 -0.18 11.17
C PHE A 127 -1.17 -0.89 10.91
N GLY A 128 -2.20 -0.13 10.55
CA GLY A 128 -3.50 -0.60 10.08
C GLY A 128 -3.89 0.08 8.77
N PRO A 129 -3.34 -0.34 7.62
CA PRO A 129 -3.73 0.12 6.29
C PRO A 129 -5.12 -0.37 5.88
N GLU A 130 -5.90 0.49 5.24
CA GLU A 130 -7.19 0.18 4.62
C GLU A 130 -7.07 0.34 3.07
N PRO A 131 -6.57 -0.68 2.34
CA PRO A 131 -6.42 -0.60 0.89
C PRO A 131 -7.75 -0.85 0.17
N GLU A 132 -8.28 0.20 -0.44
CA GLU A 132 -9.46 0.12 -1.31
C GLU A 132 -9.10 -0.48 -2.68
N PHE A 133 -10.04 -1.14 -3.35
CA PHE A 133 -9.84 -1.74 -4.67
C PHE A 133 -11.09 -1.72 -5.54
N PHE A 134 -10.93 -1.94 -6.84
CA PHE A 134 -12.04 -2.07 -7.79
C PHE A 134 -12.15 -3.49 -8.33
N LEU A 135 -13.36 -3.93 -8.63
CA LEU A 135 -13.68 -5.15 -9.36
C LEU A 135 -14.39 -4.80 -10.66
N PHE A 136 -13.76 -5.15 -11.78
CA PHE A 136 -14.29 -4.91 -13.12
C PHE A 136 -14.58 -6.21 -13.86
N ASP A 137 -15.48 -6.13 -14.84
CA ASP A 137 -15.86 -7.25 -15.71
C ASP A 137 -15.04 -7.28 -17.00
N ASP A 138 -14.65 -6.11 -17.53
CA ASP A 138 -13.77 -5.98 -18.71
C ASP A 138 -12.84 -4.79 -18.54
N VAL A 139 -11.56 -4.99 -18.85
CA VAL A 139 -10.57 -3.91 -18.92
C VAL A 139 -9.72 -4.10 -20.16
N ARG A 140 -9.72 -3.10 -21.05
CA ARG A 140 -8.91 -3.08 -22.27
C ARG A 140 -8.12 -1.80 -22.34
N PHE A 141 -6.86 -1.88 -22.71
CA PHE A 141 -6.01 -0.72 -22.93
C PHE A 141 -5.00 -1.02 -24.04
N HIS A 142 -4.55 0.03 -24.71
CA HIS A 142 -3.53 -0.05 -25.76
C HIS A 142 -2.83 1.28 -25.89
N THR A 143 -1.53 1.27 -26.16
CA THR A 143 -0.74 2.48 -26.46
C THR A 143 0.37 2.10 -27.45
N ASP A 144 0.30 2.66 -28.65
CA ASP A 144 1.34 2.54 -29.67
C ASP A 144 1.34 3.76 -30.61
N MET A 145 2.05 3.67 -31.75
CA MET A 145 2.09 4.74 -32.74
C MET A 145 0.73 5.04 -33.39
N SER A 146 -0.22 4.10 -33.37
CA SER A 146 -1.56 4.27 -33.93
C SER A 146 -2.53 4.97 -32.98
N GLY A 147 -2.24 4.98 -31.67
CA GLY A 147 -3.01 5.72 -30.68
C GLY A 147 -2.91 5.13 -29.28
N SER A 148 -3.64 5.76 -28.34
CA SER A 148 -3.79 5.29 -26.97
C SER A 148 -5.25 5.28 -26.54
N PHE A 149 -5.68 4.22 -25.87
CA PHE A 149 -6.99 4.16 -25.22
C PHE A 149 -6.95 3.28 -23.97
N TYR A 150 -7.93 3.49 -23.10
CA TYR A 150 -8.36 2.52 -22.11
C TYR A 150 -9.89 2.49 -22.06
N LYS A 151 -10.46 1.33 -21.72
CA LYS A 151 -11.89 1.12 -21.55
C LYS A 151 -12.11 0.13 -20.42
N ILE A 152 -12.94 0.52 -19.48
CA ILE A 152 -13.32 -0.27 -18.32
C ILE A 152 -14.83 -0.52 -18.40
N ASP A 153 -15.25 -1.69 -17.96
CA ASP A 153 -16.64 -2.07 -17.87
C ASP A 153 -16.93 -2.78 -16.55
N SER A 154 -18.12 -2.53 -16.03
CA SER A 154 -18.66 -3.23 -14.88
C SER A 154 -20.18 -3.28 -14.98
N GLU A 155 -20.77 -4.40 -14.57
CA GLU A 155 -22.21 -4.54 -14.44
C GLU A 155 -22.80 -3.49 -13.51
N GLU A 156 -22.07 -3.02 -12.50
CA GLU A 156 -22.53 -1.95 -11.59
C GLU A 156 -22.36 -0.54 -12.15
N ALA A 157 -21.67 -0.39 -13.28
CA ALA A 157 -21.29 0.93 -13.75
C ALA A 157 -22.50 1.78 -14.15
N LYS A 158 -22.54 3.02 -13.67
CA LYS A 158 -23.63 3.96 -13.98
C LYS A 158 -23.88 4.14 -15.49
N TRP A 159 -22.82 4.12 -16.30
CA TRP A 159 -22.92 4.24 -17.76
C TRP A 159 -23.62 3.06 -18.45
N ASN A 160 -23.80 1.93 -17.78
CA ASN A 160 -24.53 0.76 -18.28
C ASN A 160 -26.04 0.77 -17.96
N SER A 161 -26.57 1.85 -17.37
CA SER A 161 -28.00 1.97 -17.02
C SER A 161 -28.96 1.89 -18.21
N GLY A 162 -28.52 2.25 -19.41
CA GLY A 162 -29.28 2.12 -20.67
C GLY A 162 -28.79 1.00 -21.58
N ARG A 163 -27.87 0.15 -21.12
CA ARG A 163 -27.32 -0.93 -21.95
C ARG A 163 -28.34 -2.04 -22.16
N ASP A 164 -28.41 -2.52 -23.40
CA ASP A 164 -29.21 -3.69 -23.75
C ASP A 164 -28.38 -4.96 -23.53
N TYR A 165 -28.95 -5.90 -22.78
CA TYR A 165 -28.35 -7.19 -22.43
C TYR A 165 -29.28 -8.30 -22.95
N ALA A 166 -28.72 -9.42 -23.41
CA ALA A 166 -29.51 -10.50 -23.99
C ALA A 166 -30.53 -11.08 -23.00
N GLU A 167 -30.17 -11.12 -21.73
CA GLU A 167 -30.97 -11.56 -20.58
C GLU A 167 -31.82 -10.44 -19.95
N GLY A 168 -31.69 -9.20 -20.45
CA GLY A 168 -32.39 -8.01 -19.95
C GLY A 168 -31.59 -7.21 -18.92
N ASN A 169 -31.86 -5.90 -18.83
CA ASN A 169 -31.19 -5.00 -17.91
C ASN A 169 -31.93 -4.94 -16.56
N LEU A 170 -31.34 -5.53 -15.51
CA LEU A 170 -31.95 -5.61 -14.16
C LEU A 170 -31.92 -4.29 -13.35
N ALA A 171 -31.40 -3.21 -13.93
CA ALA A 171 -31.36 -1.84 -13.39
C ALA A 171 -30.57 -1.57 -12.09
N HIS A 172 -30.63 -2.43 -11.07
CA HIS A 172 -30.06 -2.24 -9.74
C HIS A 172 -28.55 -1.93 -9.76
N ARG A 173 -28.19 -0.65 -9.62
CA ARG A 173 -26.80 -0.17 -9.69
C ARG A 173 -26.59 1.05 -8.79
N PRO A 174 -25.40 1.23 -8.21
CA PRO A 174 -25.06 2.46 -7.52
C PRO A 174 -25.00 3.65 -8.48
N GLY A 175 -25.39 4.83 -8.00
CA GLY A 175 -25.12 6.09 -8.70
C GLY A 175 -23.62 6.45 -8.64
N VAL A 176 -23.24 7.52 -9.34
CA VAL A 176 -21.90 8.14 -9.13
C VAL A 176 -21.80 8.57 -7.67
N LYS A 177 -20.73 8.17 -6.98
CA LYS A 177 -20.57 8.32 -5.53
C LYS A 177 -21.69 7.67 -4.69
N GLY A 178 -22.37 6.66 -5.23
CA GLY A 178 -23.55 6.04 -4.63
C GLY A 178 -23.35 4.61 -4.14
N GLY A 179 -22.12 4.10 -4.14
CA GLY A 179 -21.79 2.72 -3.78
C GLY A 179 -21.65 2.47 -2.27
N TYR A 180 -21.71 3.50 -1.43
CA TYR A 180 -21.41 3.33 -0.01
C TYR A 180 -22.54 2.62 0.76
N PHE A 181 -22.33 1.35 1.08
CA PHE A 181 -23.22 0.47 1.87
C PHE A 181 -24.67 0.22 1.36
N PRO A 182 -25.00 0.22 0.05
CA PRO A 182 -26.28 -0.31 -0.36
C PRO A 182 -26.30 -1.82 -0.14
N VAL A 183 -27.47 -2.38 0.19
CA VAL A 183 -27.65 -3.84 0.27
C VAL A 183 -27.83 -4.45 -1.13
N PRO A 184 -27.59 -5.76 -1.30
CA PRO A 184 -27.98 -6.47 -2.53
C PRO A 184 -29.46 -6.24 -2.87
N PRO A 185 -29.84 -6.16 -4.17
CA PRO A 185 -29.01 -6.49 -5.34
C PRO A 185 -28.23 -5.29 -5.93
N VAL A 186 -28.17 -4.13 -5.27
CA VAL A 186 -27.37 -3.00 -5.77
C VAL A 186 -25.87 -3.25 -5.58
N ASP A 187 -25.49 -3.83 -4.44
CA ASP A 187 -24.15 -4.34 -4.16
C ASP A 187 -24.02 -5.76 -4.73
N SER A 188 -23.34 -5.90 -5.87
CA SER A 188 -23.17 -7.17 -6.57
C SER A 188 -21.95 -7.97 -6.10
N ALA A 189 -21.05 -7.33 -5.34
CA ALA A 189 -19.79 -7.90 -4.89
C ALA A 189 -19.83 -8.45 -3.46
N HIS A 190 -21.01 -8.50 -2.81
CA HIS A 190 -21.16 -8.96 -1.43
C HIS A 190 -20.51 -10.33 -1.18
N ASP A 191 -20.95 -11.35 -1.93
CA ASP A 191 -20.46 -12.72 -1.76
C ASP A 191 -18.98 -12.85 -2.15
N ILE A 192 -18.53 -12.09 -3.16
CA ILE A 192 -17.12 -12.06 -3.59
C ILE A 192 -16.24 -11.54 -2.45
N ARG A 193 -16.67 -10.46 -1.76
CA ARG A 193 -15.97 -9.92 -0.60
C ARG A 193 -16.00 -10.88 0.60
N SER A 194 -17.08 -11.63 0.80
CA SER A 194 -17.13 -12.65 1.85
C SER A 194 -16.12 -13.77 1.60
N VAL A 195 -16.02 -14.26 0.36
CA VAL A 195 -14.98 -15.24 0.00
C VAL A 195 -13.57 -14.66 0.16
N MET A 196 -13.34 -13.41 -0.25
CA MET A 196 -12.05 -12.74 0.00
C MET A 196 -11.72 -12.69 1.49
N ALA A 197 -12.69 -12.36 2.34
CA ALA A 197 -12.50 -12.31 3.79
C ALA A 197 -12.15 -13.69 4.37
N GLU A 198 -12.92 -14.73 4.04
CA GLU A 198 -12.68 -16.10 4.50
C GLU A 198 -11.30 -16.61 4.04
N THR A 199 -10.93 -16.40 2.78
CA THR A 199 -9.62 -16.81 2.27
C THR A 199 -8.46 -16.01 2.89
N MET A 200 -8.67 -14.73 3.21
CA MET A 200 -7.68 -13.95 3.98
C MET A 200 -7.49 -14.54 5.39
N GLU A 201 -8.56 -14.96 6.06
CA GLU A 201 -8.50 -15.61 7.37
C GLU A 201 -7.79 -16.97 7.32
N GLU A 202 -8.04 -17.77 6.27
CA GLU A 202 -7.30 -19.02 6.01
C GLU A 202 -5.79 -18.79 5.87
N MET A 203 -5.40 -17.65 5.29
CA MET A 203 -4.00 -17.24 5.15
C MET A 203 -3.45 -16.47 6.36
N GLY A 204 -4.19 -16.41 7.47
CA GLY A 204 -3.72 -15.89 8.77
C GLY A 204 -3.98 -14.40 9.02
N LEU A 205 -4.68 -13.69 8.14
CA LEU A 205 -5.11 -12.31 8.43
C LEU A 205 -6.30 -12.33 9.39
N VAL A 206 -6.44 -11.27 10.20
CA VAL A 206 -7.66 -11.08 11.01
C VAL A 206 -8.53 -10.04 10.33
N VAL A 207 -9.63 -10.49 9.74
CA VAL A 207 -10.61 -9.60 9.07
C VAL A 207 -11.58 -9.03 10.09
N GLU A 208 -11.83 -7.72 10.02
CA GLU A 208 -12.74 -7.02 10.93
C GLU A 208 -14.09 -6.70 10.28
N ALA A 209 -14.08 -6.39 8.98
CA ALA A 209 -15.28 -6.09 8.19
C ALA A 209 -14.96 -6.12 6.68
N HIS A 210 -16.00 -6.15 5.84
CA HIS A 210 -15.88 -5.83 4.42
C HIS A 210 -17.07 -5.00 3.95
N HIS A 211 -16.87 -4.15 2.94
CA HIS A 211 -17.95 -3.35 2.38
C HIS A 211 -17.69 -2.87 0.96
N HIS A 212 -18.79 -2.48 0.31
CA HIS A 212 -18.73 -1.68 -0.90
C HIS A 212 -18.35 -0.23 -0.55
N GLU A 213 -17.48 0.35 -1.37
CA GLU A 213 -16.96 1.70 -1.23
C GLU A 213 -17.75 2.73 -2.04
N VAL A 214 -17.33 4.00 -2.02
CA VAL A 214 -18.15 5.12 -2.51
C VAL A 214 -18.43 5.10 -4.02
N ALA A 215 -17.45 4.76 -4.86
CA ALA A 215 -17.58 4.90 -6.32
C ALA A 215 -18.54 3.89 -6.94
N THR A 216 -19.13 4.26 -8.08
CA THR A 216 -19.79 3.30 -8.97
C THR A 216 -18.79 2.31 -9.57
N ALA A 217 -19.30 1.26 -10.24
CA ALA A 217 -18.50 0.27 -10.96
C ALA A 217 -17.57 -0.57 -10.07
N GLY A 218 -18.06 -0.98 -8.88
CA GLY A 218 -17.43 -2.03 -8.09
C GLY A 218 -16.24 -1.61 -7.23
N GLN A 219 -16.30 -0.49 -6.51
CA GLN A 219 -15.29 -0.16 -5.49
C GLN A 219 -15.55 -0.93 -4.18
N ASN A 220 -14.50 -1.44 -3.54
CA ASN A 220 -14.59 -2.32 -2.39
C ASN A 220 -13.48 -2.05 -1.37
N GLU A 221 -13.72 -2.44 -0.12
CA GLU A 221 -12.71 -2.49 0.95
C GLU A 221 -12.94 -3.74 1.82
N VAL A 222 -11.85 -4.32 2.32
CA VAL A 222 -11.85 -5.31 3.40
C VAL A 222 -10.97 -4.76 4.52
N ALA A 223 -11.55 -4.53 5.68
CA ALA A 223 -10.84 -4.02 6.85
C ALA A 223 -10.14 -5.19 7.57
N THR A 224 -8.84 -5.02 7.85
CA THR A 224 -8.04 -6.03 8.55
C THR A 224 -7.37 -5.42 9.76
N ARG A 225 -7.18 -6.22 10.80
CA ARG A 225 -6.56 -5.79 12.05
C ARG A 225 -5.15 -5.26 11.78
N PHE A 226 -4.73 -4.28 12.59
CA PHE A 226 -3.36 -3.77 12.57
C PHE A 226 -2.35 -4.86 12.98
N ASN A 227 -1.08 -4.68 12.57
CA ASN A 227 0.06 -5.50 13.01
C ASN A 227 1.34 -4.64 13.09
N THR A 228 2.47 -5.22 13.47
CA THR A 228 3.79 -4.56 13.40
C THR A 228 4.18 -4.25 11.96
N LEU A 229 5.17 -3.38 11.74
CA LEU A 229 5.44 -2.77 10.44
C LEU A 229 5.74 -3.82 9.37
N THR A 230 6.69 -4.72 9.63
CA THR A 230 7.08 -5.75 8.65
C THR A 230 5.96 -6.75 8.43
N ASN A 231 5.34 -7.23 9.51
CA ASN A 231 4.27 -8.23 9.43
C ASN A 231 3.02 -7.68 8.73
N LYS A 232 2.65 -6.42 8.99
CA LYS A 232 1.53 -5.80 8.29
C LYS A 232 1.83 -5.61 6.81
N ALA A 233 3.08 -5.32 6.44
CA ALA A 233 3.45 -5.25 5.03
C ALA A 233 3.41 -6.64 4.35
N ASP A 234 3.83 -7.70 5.03
CA ASP A 234 3.65 -9.10 4.58
C ASP A 234 2.14 -9.41 4.38
N GLU A 235 1.28 -9.04 5.33
CA GLU A 235 -0.18 -9.20 5.23
C GLU A 235 -0.78 -8.42 4.06
N ILE A 236 -0.26 -7.25 3.70
CA ILE A 236 -0.76 -6.49 2.54
C ILE A 236 -0.42 -7.18 1.21
N GLN A 237 0.69 -7.91 1.14
CA GLN A 237 0.98 -8.74 -0.03
C GLN A 237 -0.01 -9.92 -0.12
N ILE A 238 -0.32 -10.57 1.01
CA ILE A 238 -1.37 -11.60 1.07
C ILE A 238 -2.72 -11.02 0.65
N PHE A 239 -3.11 -9.87 1.19
CA PHE A 239 -4.36 -9.19 0.88
C PHE A 239 -4.52 -8.98 -0.62
N LYS A 240 -3.51 -8.39 -1.27
CA LYS A 240 -3.52 -8.14 -2.71
C LYS A 240 -3.57 -9.44 -3.51
N TYR A 241 -2.85 -10.48 -3.06
CA TYR A 241 -2.86 -11.79 -3.69
C TYR A 241 -4.24 -12.45 -3.63
N VAL A 242 -4.89 -12.44 -2.47
CA VAL A 242 -6.26 -12.98 -2.30
C VAL A 242 -7.26 -12.22 -3.15
N VAL A 243 -7.25 -10.88 -3.12
CA VAL A 243 -8.18 -10.07 -3.91
C VAL A 243 -8.05 -10.35 -5.41
N HIS A 244 -6.83 -10.42 -5.94
CA HIS A 244 -6.64 -10.71 -7.38
C HIS A 244 -7.11 -12.13 -7.75
N ASN A 245 -6.77 -13.15 -6.96
CA ASN A 245 -7.10 -14.54 -7.31
C ASN A 245 -8.58 -14.86 -7.11
N VAL A 246 -9.21 -14.35 -6.04
CA VAL A 246 -10.66 -14.50 -5.85
C VAL A 246 -11.40 -13.77 -6.96
N ALA A 247 -11.03 -12.53 -7.29
CA ALA A 247 -11.66 -11.83 -8.41
C ALA A 247 -11.53 -12.63 -9.73
N HIS A 248 -10.34 -13.17 -10.01
CA HIS A 248 -10.10 -14.00 -11.19
C HIS A 248 -10.97 -15.27 -11.21
N ALA A 249 -11.09 -15.97 -10.08
CA ALA A 249 -11.92 -17.16 -9.96
C ALA A 249 -13.41 -16.88 -10.20
N PHE A 250 -13.87 -15.67 -9.88
CA PHE A 250 -15.23 -15.19 -10.16
C PHE A 250 -15.40 -14.57 -11.56
N GLY A 251 -14.40 -14.70 -12.44
CA GLY A 251 -14.47 -14.17 -13.81
C GLY A 251 -14.36 -12.65 -13.90
N LYS A 252 -13.84 -12.00 -12.86
CA LYS A 252 -13.61 -10.55 -12.78
C LYS A 252 -12.12 -10.24 -12.79
N THR A 253 -11.79 -8.95 -12.89
CA THR A 253 -10.42 -8.45 -12.70
C THR A 253 -10.40 -7.39 -11.62
N ALA A 254 -9.55 -7.57 -10.61
CA ALA A 254 -9.36 -6.59 -9.55
C ALA A 254 -8.25 -5.60 -9.88
N THR A 255 -8.33 -4.38 -9.37
CA THR A 255 -7.23 -3.42 -9.40
C THR A 255 -7.17 -2.56 -8.15
N PHE A 256 -5.94 -2.29 -7.73
CA PHE A 256 -5.57 -1.42 -6.62
C PHE A 256 -5.09 -0.04 -7.09
N MET A 257 -5.30 0.28 -8.38
CA MET A 257 -4.89 1.56 -8.94
C MET A 257 -5.57 2.73 -8.22
N PRO A 258 -4.85 3.83 -7.93
CA PRO A 258 -5.40 4.96 -7.18
C PRO A 258 -6.60 5.64 -7.85
N LYS A 259 -6.63 5.69 -9.19
CA LYS A 259 -7.69 6.35 -9.94
C LYS A 259 -7.98 5.62 -11.27
N PRO A 260 -8.78 4.54 -11.24
CA PRO A 260 -9.17 3.83 -12.45
C PRO A 260 -10.31 4.54 -13.19
N ILE A 261 -11.17 5.28 -12.50
CA ILE A 261 -12.33 5.99 -13.07
C ILE A 261 -12.19 7.50 -12.89
N VAL A 262 -12.40 8.25 -13.97
CA VAL A 262 -12.45 9.71 -13.96
C VAL A 262 -13.83 10.18 -13.47
N GLY A 263 -13.88 11.10 -12.51
CA GLY A 263 -15.12 11.73 -12.05
C GLY A 263 -15.86 11.02 -10.91
N ASP A 264 -15.32 9.93 -10.36
CA ASP A 264 -15.82 9.28 -9.14
C ASP A 264 -14.68 9.08 -8.12
N ASN A 265 -14.93 8.50 -6.93
CA ASN A 265 -13.90 8.22 -5.93
C ASN A 265 -12.80 7.28 -6.49
N GLY A 266 -11.62 7.30 -5.87
CA GLY A 266 -10.50 6.44 -6.24
C GLY A 266 -9.88 5.79 -5.02
N SER A 267 -9.09 4.73 -5.21
CA SER A 267 -8.60 3.87 -4.14
C SER A 267 -7.53 4.52 -3.26
N GLY A 268 -7.83 4.68 -1.97
CA GLY A 268 -6.87 5.01 -0.92
C GLY A 268 -6.25 3.79 -0.25
N MET A 269 -5.16 4.01 0.48
CA MET A 269 -4.64 3.10 1.50
C MET A 269 -4.52 3.89 2.80
N HIS A 270 -5.61 4.03 3.54
CA HIS A 270 -5.60 4.84 4.76
C HIS A 270 -4.73 4.15 5.83
N CYS A 271 -3.59 4.74 6.16
CA CYS A 271 -2.63 4.14 7.08
C CYS A 271 -2.88 4.59 8.51
N HIS A 272 -3.50 3.74 9.32
CA HIS A 272 -3.56 3.94 10.75
C HIS A 272 -2.22 3.64 11.42
N MET A 273 -1.76 4.50 12.33
CA MET A 273 -0.47 4.35 13.01
C MET A 273 -0.53 4.66 14.50
N SER A 274 0.19 3.87 15.31
CA SER A 274 0.46 4.17 16.71
C SER A 274 1.79 3.57 17.18
N LEU A 275 2.47 4.25 18.10
CA LEU A 275 3.64 3.73 18.80
C LEU A 275 3.26 3.17 20.18
N ALA A 276 3.91 2.10 20.59
CA ALA A 276 3.80 1.55 21.94
C ALA A 276 5.17 1.31 22.57
N LYS A 277 5.20 1.35 23.90
CA LYS A 277 6.37 1.00 24.72
C LYS A 277 5.94 0.31 25.99
N ASP A 278 6.54 -0.81 26.33
CA ASP A 278 6.23 -1.64 27.49
C ASP A 278 4.72 -1.94 27.60
N GLY A 279 4.08 -2.22 26.45
CA GLY A 279 2.65 -2.48 26.33
C GLY A 279 1.73 -1.26 26.49
N LYS A 280 2.27 -0.04 26.58
CA LYS A 280 1.50 1.22 26.66
C LYS A 280 1.50 1.95 25.33
N ASN A 281 0.31 2.32 24.85
CA ASN A 281 0.14 3.15 23.66
C ASN A 281 0.63 4.59 23.95
N LEU A 282 1.68 5.01 23.26
CA LEU A 282 2.31 6.33 23.43
C LEU A 282 1.54 7.45 22.75
N PHE A 283 0.58 7.15 21.87
CA PHE A 283 -0.23 8.15 21.20
C PHE A 283 -1.43 8.59 22.03
N ALA A 284 -1.80 7.84 23.06
CA ALA A 284 -2.86 8.23 24.00
C ALA A 284 -2.39 9.34 24.94
N GLY A 285 -3.18 10.40 25.07
CA GLY A 285 -2.89 11.52 25.98
C GLY A 285 -4.08 12.45 26.21
N ASP A 286 -3.78 13.66 26.67
CA ASP A 286 -4.73 14.70 27.08
C ASP A 286 -4.77 15.92 26.14
N LYS A 287 -4.08 15.85 25.00
CA LYS A 287 -4.06 16.90 23.98
C LYS A 287 -5.24 16.75 23.01
N TYR A 288 -5.21 17.55 21.94
CA TYR A 288 -6.24 17.57 20.91
C TYR A 288 -6.59 16.16 20.42
N GLY A 289 -7.89 15.86 20.31
CA GLY A 289 -8.38 14.56 19.88
C GLY A 289 -8.03 13.37 20.80
N GLY A 290 -7.60 13.63 22.04
CA GLY A 290 -7.14 12.59 22.98
C GLY A 290 -5.76 12.04 22.66
N LEU A 291 -4.96 12.81 21.92
CA LEU A 291 -3.57 12.48 21.59
C LEU A 291 -2.60 12.90 22.69
N SER A 292 -1.42 12.28 22.73
CA SER A 292 -0.28 12.76 23.49
C SER A 292 0.49 13.83 22.72
N GLU A 293 1.39 14.54 23.42
CA GLU A 293 2.34 15.43 22.77
C GLU A 293 3.28 14.68 21.81
N THR A 294 3.69 13.45 22.16
CA THR A 294 4.46 12.56 21.29
C THR A 294 3.75 12.30 19.97
N ALA A 295 2.44 12.03 19.99
CA ALA A 295 1.67 11.86 18.76
C ALA A 295 1.59 13.14 17.94
N LEU A 296 1.45 14.31 18.58
CA LEU A 296 1.47 15.59 17.86
C LEU A 296 2.82 15.79 17.16
N TYR A 297 3.94 15.52 17.84
CA TYR A 297 5.26 15.60 17.19
C TYR A 297 5.42 14.61 16.03
N TYR A 298 4.89 13.40 16.18
CA TYR A 298 4.86 12.41 15.09
C TYR A 298 4.08 12.93 13.87
N ILE A 299 2.91 13.55 14.08
CA ILE A 299 2.13 14.22 13.03
C ILE A 299 2.96 15.34 12.38
N GLY A 300 3.66 16.16 13.18
CA GLY A 300 4.47 17.27 12.66
C GLY A 300 5.62 16.80 11.77
N GLY A 301 6.24 15.66 12.10
CA GLY A 301 7.21 14.98 11.23
C GLY A 301 6.61 14.54 9.89
N ILE A 302 5.43 13.90 9.91
CA ILE A 302 4.73 13.51 8.68
C ILE A 302 4.40 14.73 7.82
N ILE A 303 3.87 15.82 8.41
CA ILE A 303 3.53 17.04 7.67
C ILE A 303 4.77 17.68 7.05
N LYS A 304 5.87 17.80 7.82
CA LYS A 304 7.14 18.36 7.34
C LYS A 304 7.67 17.62 6.12
N HIS A 305 7.65 16.29 6.16
CA HIS A 305 8.25 15.42 5.14
C HIS A 305 7.26 14.95 4.07
N ALA A 306 5.99 15.39 4.10
CA ALA A 306 4.91 14.83 3.31
C ALA A 306 5.19 14.74 1.80
N ARG A 307 5.82 15.76 1.21
CA ARG A 307 6.14 15.76 -0.23
C ARG A 307 7.19 14.72 -0.61
N ALA A 308 8.20 14.51 0.25
CA ALA A 308 9.16 13.42 0.10
C ALA A 308 8.48 12.05 0.36
N LEU A 309 7.61 11.97 1.38
CA LEU A 309 6.81 10.77 1.66
C LEU A 309 5.95 10.34 0.48
N ASN A 310 5.39 11.28 -0.30
CA ASN A 310 4.58 10.95 -1.48
C ASN A 310 5.37 10.12 -2.50
N ALA A 311 6.71 10.21 -2.55
CA ALA A 311 7.50 9.38 -3.44
C ALA A 311 7.40 7.88 -3.12
N PHE A 312 7.14 7.50 -1.86
CA PHE A 312 6.96 6.10 -1.43
C PHE A 312 5.49 5.74 -1.16
N THR A 313 4.69 6.70 -0.70
CA THR A 313 3.27 6.50 -0.32
C THR A 313 2.29 6.72 -1.47
N ASN A 314 2.71 7.45 -2.51
CA ASN A 314 1.95 7.72 -3.74
C ASN A 314 2.84 7.51 -4.99
N PRO A 315 3.47 6.34 -5.15
CA PRO A 315 4.63 6.18 -6.03
C PRO A 315 4.27 5.94 -7.51
N ALA A 316 3.07 6.29 -7.96
CA ALA A 316 2.65 6.16 -9.34
C ALA A 316 2.16 7.48 -9.92
N THR A 317 2.30 7.69 -11.22
CA THR A 317 1.75 8.86 -11.90
C THR A 317 0.21 8.93 -11.84
N ASN A 318 -0.46 7.78 -11.63
CA ASN A 318 -1.90 7.67 -11.41
C ASN A 318 -2.32 8.10 -9.99
N SER A 319 -1.44 8.01 -8.99
CA SER A 319 -1.69 8.52 -7.63
C SER A 319 -2.11 9.99 -7.61
N TYR A 320 -1.48 10.79 -8.46
CA TYR A 320 -1.75 12.23 -8.58
C TYR A 320 -3.00 12.56 -9.41
N LYS A 321 -3.69 11.54 -9.95
CA LYS A 321 -5.06 11.66 -10.49
C LYS A 321 -6.11 11.42 -9.39
N ARG A 322 -5.73 10.74 -8.30
CA ARG A 322 -6.53 10.63 -7.07
C ARG A 322 -6.38 11.88 -6.20
N LEU A 323 -5.14 12.35 -5.97
CA LEU A 323 -4.83 13.52 -5.12
C LEU A 323 -5.20 14.86 -5.77
N VAL A 324 -6.49 15.01 -6.12
CA VAL A 324 -7.10 16.24 -6.63
C VAL A 324 -8.29 16.61 -5.75
N PRO A 325 -8.62 17.91 -5.58
CA PRO A 325 -9.78 18.32 -4.78
C PRO A 325 -11.11 17.71 -5.29
N GLY A 326 -12.04 17.40 -4.36
CA GLY A 326 -13.44 17.05 -4.68
C GLY A 326 -13.85 15.56 -4.60
N PHE A 327 -12.94 14.64 -4.27
CA PHE A 327 -13.22 13.18 -4.21
C PHE A 327 -12.77 12.53 -2.89
N GLU A 328 -12.92 13.24 -1.77
CA GLU A 328 -12.40 12.82 -0.43
C GLU A 328 -10.88 12.61 -0.37
N ALA A 329 -10.15 12.97 -1.43
CA ALA A 329 -8.70 12.88 -1.47
C ALA A 329 -8.07 14.05 -0.68
N PRO A 330 -7.12 13.77 0.21
CA PRO A 330 -6.55 14.76 1.09
C PRO A 330 -5.34 15.47 0.45
N VAL A 331 -5.57 16.66 -0.08
CA VAL A 331 -4.50 17.45 -0.73
C VAL A 331 -3.81 18.39 0.27
N MET A 332 -4.54 18.83 1.30
CA MET A 332 -4.07 19.81 2.28
C MET A 332 -3.54 19.13 3.54
N LEU A 333 -2.27 19.40 3.85
CA LEU A 333 -1.54 18.86 4.99
C LEU A 333 -1.97 19.55 6.28
N ALA A 334 -3.15 19.16 6.75
CA ALA A 334 -3.68 19.49 8.05
C ALA A 334 -4.01 18.21 8.82
N TYR A 335 -4.20 18.37 10.13
CA TYR A 335 -4.74 17.33 10.98
C TYR A 335 -6.01 17.79 11.69
N SER A 336 -6.94 16.86 11.90
CA SER A 336 -8.23 17.16 12.53
C SER A 336 -8.88 15.90 13.11
N ALA A 337 -9.66 16.09 14.17
CA ALA A 337 -10.55 15.06 14.66
C ALA A 337 -11.81 15.01 13.77
N ARG A 338 -12.14 13.83 13.26
CA ARG A 338 -13.33 13.53 12.44
C ARG A 338 -13.33 14.08 11.00
N ASN A 339 -12.58 15.14 10.68
CA ASN A 339 -12.59 15.72 9.35
C ASN A 339 -11.90 14.79 8.32
N ARG A 340 -12.66 14.39 7.29
CA ARG A 340 -12.16 13.56 6.19
C ARG A 340 -11.41 14.36 5.13
N SER A 341 -11.56 15.68 5.04
CA SER A 341 -10.79 16.49 4.08
C SER A 341 -9.32 16.66 4.45
N ALA A 342 -8.93 16.34 5.70
CA ALA A 342 -7.57 16.47 6.23
C ALA A 342 -6.67 15.27 5.84
N SER A 343 -5.40 15.55 5.54
CA SER A 343 -4.39 14.50 5.27
C SER A 343 -4.10 13.58 6.44
N ILE A 344 -4.24 14.09 7.68
CA ILE A 344 -4.05 13.29 8.87
C ILE A 344 -5.31 13.37 9.73
N ARG A 345 -6.09 12.30 9.74
CA ARG A 345 -7.31 12.21 10.55
C ARG A 345 -7.00 11.58 11.91
N ILE A 346 -7.69 12.05 12.95
CA ILE A 346 -7.70 11.42 14.28
C ILE A 346 -9.04 10.70 14.45
N PRO A 347 -9.07 9.36 14.35
CA PRO A 347 -10.29 8.59 14.57
C PRO A 347 -10.85 8.81 15.98
N LEU A 348 -12.17 8.93 16.07
CA LEU A 348 -12.84 9.01 17.36
C LEU A 348 -12.87 7.62 17.99
N VAL A 349 -12.03 7.40 18.99
CA VAL A 349 -12.02 6.17 19.80
C VAL A 349 -12.26 6.49 21.26
N SER A 350 -13.10 5.67 21.91
CA SER A 350 -13.39 5.75 23.35
C SER A 350 -12.31 5.09 24.19
N ASN A 351 -11.70 4.02 23.70
CA ASN A 351 -10.64 3.29 24.40
C ASN A 351 -9.26 3.89 24.10
N PRO A 352 -8.49 4.34 25.11
CA PRO A 352 -7.13 4.84 24.92
C PRO A 352 -6.20 3.88 24.18
N LYS A 353 -6.39 2.56 24.34
CA LYS A 353 -5.58 1.56 23.62
C LYS A 353 -5.72 1.66 22.09
N GLY A 354 -6.89 2.08 21.61
CA GLY A 354 -7.16 2.25 20.18
C GLY A 354 -6.76 3.61 19.62
N ARG A 355 -6.16 4.50 20.42
CA ARG A 355 -5.77 5.85 19.98
C ARG A 355 -4.67 5.75 18.94
N ARG A 356 -4.89 6.40 17.80
CA ARG A 356 -4.01 6.35 16.62
C ARG A 356 -4.24 7.58 15.76
N ILE A 357 -3.36 7.78 14.79
CA ILE A 357 -3.55 8.72 13.69
C ILE A 357 -3.84 7.94 12.41
N GLU A 358 -4.40 8.60 11.39
CA GLU A 358 -4.72 8.03 10.08
C GLU A 358 -4.12 8.94 9.01
N ALA A 359 -3.05 8.51 8.34
CA ALA A 359 -2.54 9.18 7.16
C ALA A 359 -3.36 8.73 5.94
N ARG A 360 -4.09 9.65 5.31
CA ARG A 360 -5.08 9.32 4.27
C ARG A 360 -4.58 9.47 2.83
N PHE A 361 -3.45 10.14 2.67
CA PHE A 361 -2.84 10.37 1.36
C PHE A 361 -2.27 9.10 0.71
N PRO A 362 -1.69 8.10 1.42
CA PRO A 362 -1.15 6.92 0.76
C PRO A 362 -2.18 6.18 -0.09
N ASP A 363 -1.70 5.45 -1.09
CA ASP A 363 -2.54 4.63 -1.96
C ASP A 363 -1.98 3.22 -2.19
N PRO A 364 -2.82 2.27 -2.64
CA PRO A 364 -2.46 0.85 -2.62
C PRO A 364 -1.42 0.44 -3.67
N VAL A 365 -1.03 1.32 -4.60
CA VAL A 365 0.07 1.03 -5.53
C VAL A 365 1.42 1.05 -4.81
N ALA A 366 1.47 1.63 -3.61
CA ALA A 366 2.67 1.70 -2.82
C ALA A 366 3.23 0.32 -2.46
N ASN A 367 4.56 0.23 -2.46
CA ASN A 367 5.26 -0.86 -1.79
C ASN A 367 5.01 -0.70 -0.27
N PRO A 368 4.29 -1.63 0.38
CA PRO A 368 3.86 -1.44 1.76
C PRO A 368 5.04 -1.33 2.72
N TYR A 369 6.11 -2.11 2.50
CA TYR A 369 7.32 -2.06 3.34
C TYR A 369 7.98 -0.67 3.30
N LEU A 370 8.15 -0.10 2.10
CA LEU A 370 8.77 1.22 1.92
C LEU A 370 7.86 2.34 2.43
N ALA A 371 6.56 2.27 2.14
CA ALA A 371 5.60 3.27 2.57
C ALA A 371 5.49 3.36 4.09
N PHE A 372 5.38 2.21 4.77
CA PHE A 372 5.28 2.16 6.23
C PHE A 372 6.59 2.60 6.88
N THR A 373 7.73 2.16 6.35
CA THR A 373 9.05 2.61 6.80
C THR A 373 9.17 4.12 6.69
N ALA A 374 8.88 4.70 5.52
CA ALA A 374 8.99 6.14 5.30
C ALA A 374 8.09 6.93 6.27
N LEU A 375 6.83 6.51 6.44
CA LEU A 375 5.89 7.12 7.38
C LEU A 375 6.40 7.07 8.83
N MET A 376 6.96 5.93 9.25
CA MET A 376 7.54 5.80 10.59
C MET A 376 8.76 6.69 10.76
N MET A 377 9.70 6.66 9.83
CA MET A 377 10.93 7.46 9.90
C MET A 377 10.62 8.97 9.96
N ALA A 378 9.64 9.44 9.18
CA ALA A 378 9.20 10.83 9.25
C ALA A 378 8.58 11.17 10.62
N GLY A 379 7.75 10.28 11.16
CA GLY A 379 7.18 10.47 12.50
C GLY A 379 8.23 10.47 13.61
N LEU A 380 9.26 9.63 13.50
CA LEU A 380 10.39 9.63 14.43
C LEU A 380 11.23 10.90 14.34
N ASP A 381 11.50 11.43 13.15
CA ASP A 381 12.14 12.75 12.99
C ASP A 381 11.34 13.83 13.73
N GLY A 382 10.02 13.82 13.56
CA GLY A 382 9.11 14.71 14.25
C GLY A 382 9.26 14.65 15.77
N ILE A 383 9.28 13.45 16.35
CA ILE A 383 9.47 13.24 17.80
C ILE A 383 10.85 13.73 18.26
N GLN A 384 11.91 13.31 17.57
CA GLN A 384 13.30 13.63 17.95
C GLN A 384 13.56 15.14 17.92
N ASN A 385 13.00 15.83 16.94
CA ASN A 385 13.16 17.28 16.75
C ASN A 385 12.01 18.11 17.33
N LYS A 386 11.04 17.48 18.03
CA LYS A 386 9.87 18.13 18.64
C LYS A 386 9.10 19.04 17.67
N ILE A 387 8.86 18.54 16.47
CA ILE A 387 8.25 19.31 15.38
C ILE A 387 6.74 19.36 15.61
N HIS A 388 6.20 20.52 15.99
CA HIS A 388 4.76 20.67 16.22
C HIS A 388 4.00 20.86 14.89
N PRO A 389 2.85 20.20 14.67
CA PRO A 389 2.07 20.27 13.43
C PRO A 389 1.24 21.56 13.28
N GLY A 390 1.48 22.58 14.11
CA GLY A 390 0.58 23.73 14.27
C GLY A 390 -0.76 23.38 14.92
N ASP A 391 -1.71 24.30 14.82
CA ASP A 391 -3.07 24.11 15.34
C ASP A 391 -3.90 23.19 14.44
N ALA A 392 -4.83 22.44 15.05
CA ALA A 392 -5.75 21.59 14.30
C ALA A 392 -6.72 22.41 13.44
N MET A 393 -7.13 21.86 12.29
CA MET A 393 -8.02 22.55 11.35
C MET A 393 -9.35 21.84 11.18
N ASP A 394 -10.35 22.27 11.96
CA ASP A 394 -11.67 21.61 12.04
C ASP A 394 -12.72 22.16 11.06
N LYS A 395 -12.35 23.16 10.25
CA LYS A 395 -13.19 23.62 9.14
C LYS A 395 -13.15 22.60 8.01
N ASP A 396 -14.23 22.51 7.21
CA ASP A 396 -14.16 21.81 5.93
C ASP A 396 -13.07 22.47 5.07
N LEU A 397 -12.04 21.70 4.73
CA LEU A 397 -10.90 22.24 4.03
C LEU A 397 -11.26 22.56 2.57
N TYR A 398 -12.24 21.86 1.97
CA TYR A 398 -12.63 22.11 0.59
C TYR A 398 -13.27 23.49 0.37
N ASP A 399 -13.88 24.06 1.41
CA ASP A 399 -14.61 25.33 1.37
C ASP A 399 -13.81 26.50 1.97
N LEU A 400 -12.50 26.34 2.20
CA LEU A 400 -11.67 27.43 2.71
C LEU A 400 -11.54 28.57 1.70
N PRO A 401 -11.57 29.84 2.15
CA PRO A 401 -11.25 30.98 1.30
C PRO A 401 -9.86 30.79 0.64
N PRO A 402 -9.67 31.16 -0.64
CA PRO A 402 -8.41 30.93 -1.35
C PRO A 402 -7.16 31.51 -0.66
N GLU A 403 -7.30 32.60 0.10
CA GLU A 403 -6.19 33.18 0.86
C GLU A 403 -5.81 32.34 2.09
N GLU A 404 -6.79 31.76 2.82
CA GLU A 404 -6.52 30.83 3.93
C GLU A 404 -5.91 29.51 3.40
N ALA A 405 -6.38 29.03 2.25
CA ALA A 405 -5.90 27.78 1.65
C ALA A 405 -4.43 27.84 1.21
N LYS A 406 -3.93 29.00 0.79
CA LYS A 406 -2.52 29.19 0.36
C LYS A 406 -1.51 29.03 1.50
N GLU A 407 -1.94 29.27 2.74
CA GLU A 407 -1.08 29.14 3.92
C GLU A 407 -0.92 27.69 4.38
N ILE A 408 -1.77 26.79 3.89
CA ILE A 408 -1.75 25.37 4.26
C ILE A 408 -0.79 24.60 3.32
N PRO A 409 0.22 23.91 3.85
CA PRO A 409 1.10 23.07 3.04
C PRO A 409 0.30 21.99 2.31
N THR A 410 0.78 21.58 1.13
CA THR A 410 0.12 20.56 0.31
C THR A 410 1.04 19.37 0.05
N VAL A 411 0.42 18.21 -0.19
CA VAL A 411 1.10 17.05 -0.78
C VAL A 411 1.71 17.39 -2.15
N ALA A 412 2.60 16.55 -2.65
CA ALA A 412 3.14 16.71 -4.00
C ALA A 412 2.03 16.64 -5.04
N THR A 413 2.13 17.45 -6.10
CA THR A 413 1.13 17.52 -7.17
C THR A 413 1.42 16.56 -8.33
N SER A 414 2.62 16.00 -8.37
CA SER A 414 3.04 15.01 -9.37
C SER A 414 4.10 14.06 -8.78
N LEU A 415 4.29 12.91 -9.44
CA LEU A 415 5.36 11.97 -9.07
C LEU A 415 6.73 12.64 -9.24
N GLU A 416 6.91 13.43 -10.29
CA GLU A 416 8.14 14.19 -10.53
C GLU A 416 8.48 15.11 -9.35
N MET A 417 7.52 15.91 -8.89
CA MET A 417 7.70 16.78 -7.73
C MET A 417 8.03 15.98 -6.46
N ALA A 418 7.35 14.85 -6.25
CA ALA A 418 7.62 14.00 -5.09
C ALA A 418 9.03 13.41 -5.11
N LEU A 419 9.52 12.97 -6.28
CA LEU A 419 10.89 12.47 -6.45
C LEU A 419 11.93 13.57 -6.23
N GLU A 420 11.68 14.80 -6.69
CA GLU A 420 12.56 15.94 -6.41
C GLU A 420 12.58 16.32 -4.92
N CYS A 421 11.41 16.25 -4.26
CA CYS A 421 11.33 16.50 -2.82
C CYS A 421 12.04 15.40 -2.04
N LEU A 422 11.90 14.13 -2.43
CA LEU A 422 12.64 13.01 -1.85
C LEU A 422 14.15 13.22 -2.00
N ASP A 423 14.62 13.58 -3.19
CA ASP A 423 16.04 13.85 -3.45
C ASP A 423 16.61 14.89 -2.48
N LYS A 424 15.86 15.98 -2.25
CA LYS A 424 16.26 17.12 -1.41
C LYS A 424 16.08 16.89 0.10
N ASP A 425 15.19 15.98 0.51
CA ASP A 425 14.74 15.80 1.91
C ASP A 425 14.77 14.32 2.31
N ARG A 426 15.89 13.63 2.06
CA ARG A 426 16.09 12.20 2.35
C ARG A 426 16.75 11.88 3.69
N GLU A 427 17.31 12.88 4.39
CA GLU A 427 18.11 12.65 5.61
C GLU A 427 17.35 11.87 6.69
N PHE A 428 16.05 12.15 6.85
CA PHE A 428 15.24 11.46 7.85
C PHE A 428 15.11 9.95 7.59
N LEU A 429 15.25 9.50 6.34
CA LEU A 429 15.16 8.10 5.92
C LEU A 429 16.48 7.35 6.14
N THR A 430 17.62 8.04 6.06
CA THR A 430 18.95 7.42 6.16
C THR A 430 19.44 7.26 7.60
N ARG A 431 18.75 7.87 8.57
CA ARG A 431 19.07 7.71 10.00
C ARG A 431 19.03 6.24 10.42
N GLY A 432 20.03 5.85 11.21
CA GLY A 432 20.19 4.46 11.65
C GLY A 432 20.59 3.49 10.55
N GLY A 433 20.90 3.96 9.34
CA GLY A 433 21.17 3.08 8.20
C GLY A 433 19.94 2.31 7.71
N VAL A 434 18.73 2.81 8.00
CA VAL A 434 17.47 2.15 7.60
C VAL A 434 17.38 2.08 6.07
N MET A 435 17.52 3.24 5.41
CA MET A 435 17.75 3.35 3.97
C MET A 435 19.15 3.90 3.70
N THR A 436 19.69 3.59 2.53
CA THR A 436 20.96 4.15 2.04
C THR A 436 20.69 5.15 0.91
N ASP A 437 21.62 6.08 0.69
CA ASP A 437 21.51 7.00 -0.46
C ASP A 437 21.50 6.24 -1.79
N ASP A 438 22.25 5.15 -1.90
CA ASP A 438 22.26 4.26 -3.06
C ASP A 438 20.87 3.65 -3.34
N MET A 439 20.18 3.14 -2.31
CA MET A 439 18.82 2.63 -2.43
C MET A 439 17.86 3.72 -2.90
N ILE A 440 17.94 4.92 -2.32
CA ILE A 440 17.05 6.04 -2.65
C ILE A 440 17.32 6.54 -4.08
N ASP A 441 18.58 6.64 -4.50
CA ASP A 441 18.94 7.02 -5.86
C ASP A 441 18.46 5.99 -6.89
N ALA A 442 18.63 4.70 -6.59
CA ALA A 442 18.12 3.63 -7.44
C ALA A 442 16.59 3.69 -7.56
N TYR A 443 15.89 3.96 -6.45
CA TYR A 443 14.45 4.15 -6.43
C TYR A 443 14.00 5.35 -7.27
N ILE A 444 14.64 6.51 -7.09
CA ILE A 444 14.34 7.73 -7.86
C ILE A 444 14.55 7.49 -9.35
N ASN A 445 15.66 6.87 -9.73
CA ASN A 445 15.96 6.56 -11.13
C ASN A 445 14.93 5.62 -11.74
N LEU A 446 14.51 4.59 -11.00
CA LEU A 446 13.49 3.66 -11.43
C LEU A 446 12.15 4.37 -11.66
N LYS A 447 11.71 5.20 -10.72
CA LYS A 447 10.43 5.92 -10.81
C LYS A 447 10.43 7.06 -11.81
N ARG A 448 11.58 7.69 -12.08
CA ARG A 448 11.72 8.71 -13.11
C ARG A 448 11.44 8.16 -14.51
N GLN A 449 11.72 6.87 -14.76
CA GLN A 449 11.36 6.22 -16.04
C GLN A 449 9.83 6.18 -16.27
N GLU A 450 9.04 5.99 -15.22
CA GLU A 450 7.57 6.03 -15.30
C GLU A 450 7.06 7.44 -15.64
N VAL A 451 7.66 8.47 -15.03
CA VAL A 451 7.38 9.88 -15.33
C VAL A 451 7.70 10.20 -16.79
N GLU A 452 8.89 9.83 -17.25
CA GLU A 452 9.31 10.07 -18.63
C GLU A 452 8.43 9.35 -19.65
N THR A 453 8.01 8.12 -19.33
CA THR A 453 7.11 7.36 -20.19
C THR A 453 5.77 8.07 -20.33
N LEU A 454 5.19 8.55 -19.23
CA LEU A 454 3.93 9.31 -19.28
C LEU A 454 4.10 10.63 -20.05
N ASN A 455 5.17 11.39 -19.78
CA ASN A 455 5.42 12.69 -20.41
C ASN A 455 5.64 12.59 -21.94
N LYS A 456 6.14 11.45 -22.43
CA LYS A 456 6.33 11.18 -23.87
C LYS A 456 5.10 10.57 -24.55
N THR A 457 4.05 10.24 -23.80
CA THR A 457 2.84 9.59 -24.31
C THR A 457 1.71 10.60 -24.45
N THR A 458 1.23 10.82 -25.69
CA THR A 458 0.10 11.73 -25.95
C THR A 458 -1.19 11.23 -25.29
N HIS A 459 -1.86 12.11 -24.53
CA HIS A 459 -3.12 11.78 -23.87
C HIS A 459 -4.33 12.05 -24.79
N PRO A 460 -5.38 11.21 -24.82
CA PRO A 460 -6.56 11.43 -25.68
C PRO A 460 -7.20 12.82 -25.55
N VAL A 461 -7.27 13.37 -24.32
CA VAL A 461 -7.80 14.71 -24.05
C VAL A 461 -7.03 15.85 -24.75
N GLU A 462 -5.76 15.63 -25.10
CA GLU A 462 -4.96 16.63 -25.82
C GLU A 462 -5.47 16.84 -27.25
N PHE A 463 -6.13 15.85 -27.85
CA PHE A 463 -6.76 16.01 -29.16
C PHE A 463 -7.96 16.97 -29.09
N ASP A 464 -8.79 16.87 -28.04
CA ASP A 464 -9.90 17.81 -27.83
C ASP A 464 -9.39 19.24 -27.65
N MET A 465 -8.27 19.42 -26.96
CA MET A 465 -7.71 20.74 -26.65
C MET A 465 -6.90 21.35 -27.81
N TYR A 466 -6.16 20.54 -28.56
CA TYR A 466 -5.08 21.03 -29.42
C TYR A 466 -5.12 20.50 -30.86
N TYR A 467 -6.02 19.59 -31.24
CA TYR A 467 -6.01 19.02 -32.60
C TYR A 467 -6.27 20.05 -33.71
N SER A 468 -7.13 21.02 -33.43
CA SER A 468 -7.50 22.10 -34.38
C SER A 468 -6.88 23.46 -34.00
N CYS A 469 -5.70 23.45 -33.33
CA CYS A 469 -5.06 24.67 -32.86
C CYS A 469 -4.55 25.60 -33.98
#